data_AF-A0AAJ5F5H5-F1
#
_entry.id   AF-A0AAJ5F5H5-F1
#
_cell.length_a   1.000
_cell.length_b   1.000
_cell.length_c   1.000
_cell.angle_alpha   90.00
_cell.angle_beta   90.00
_cell.angle_gamma   90.00
#
_symmetry.space_group_name_H-M   'P 1'
#
loop_
_entity.id
_entity.type
_entity.pdbx_description
1 polymer ?
#
loop_
_entity_poly.entity_id
_entity_poly.type
_entity_poly.pdbx_seq_one_letter_code
_entity_poly.pdbx_strand_id
1 'polypeptide(L)'
;MKRVTLAAVTLVTALAACGQNPTASAPTAAAPGTPGPGTLTAAYAGRPELQDADSQAILARYGNDPGLLAALQEAYGERPADMTRPAAPAITGLDLASDRLAYIKRVAWGTVAAYNSQYANRSAVNAQYPGLDWSRDGCSAPDGVGLGYREDFRPACNVHDFGYRNLKVYQRTDANRLATDDAFYVNMKGICAAKSWYKEPPCYAAAYAYYQGVRLGGSSSF
;
A
#
# COMPACT_ATOMS: atom_id res chain seq x y z
N MET A 1 36.81 1.25 84.87
CA MET A 1 37.91 0.61 84.11
C MET A 1 38.27 1.53 82.95
N LYS A 2 39.51 2.02 82.92
CA LYS A 2 40.05 2.95 81.91
C LYS A 2 40.31 2.21 80.61
N ARG A 3 39.94 2.77 79.45
CA ARG A 3 40.76 2.74 78.22
C ARG A 3 40.53 4.02 77.42
N VAL A 4 41.62 4.75 77.25
CA VAL A 4 41.81 5.94 76.42
C VAL A 4 42.44 5.47 75.11
N THR A 5 42.01 6.00 73.97
CA THR A 5 42.78 5.91 72.71
C THR A 5 42.65 7.22 71.94
N LEU A 6 43.83 7.81 71.64
CA LEU A 6 44.11 8.98 70.82
C LEU A 6 43.58 8.79 69.39
N ALA A 7 42.86 9.76 68.80
CA ALA A 7 43.30 10.96 68.08
C ALA A 7 43.99 10.68 66.72
N ALA A 8 43.30 11.06 65.63
CA ALA A 8 43.92 11.53 64.40
C ALA A 8 43.01 12.60 63.79
N VAL A 9 43.51 13.84 63.80
CA VAL A 9 42.90 15.04 63.25
C VAL A 9 43.31 15.14 61.77
N THR A 10 42.33 15.21 60.87
CA THR A 10 42.55 15.67 59.50
C THR A 10 41.75 16.93 59.27
N LEU A 11 42.50 18.01 59.14
CA LEU A 11 42.10 19.39 58.87
C LEU A 11 41.73 19.50 57.38
N VAL A 12 40.49 19.89 57.06
CA VAL A 12 40.15 20.42 55.73
C VAL A 12 39.44 21.75 55.92
N THR A 13 40.17 22.80 55.56
CA THR A 13 39.78 24.20 55.54
C THR A 13 38.68 24.46 54.51
N ALA A 14 37.59 25.10 54.95
CA ALA A 14 36.60 25.72 54.09
C ALA A 14 37.15 27.07 53.56
N LEU A 15 37.18 27.25 52.24
CA LEU A 15 37.27 28.57 51.61
C LEU A 15 35.93 28.88 50.95
N ALA A 16 35.28 29.92 51.46
CA ALA A 16 34.26 30.68 50.74
C ALA A 16 34.95 31.62 49.75
N ALA A 17 34.49 31.63 48.50
CA ALA A 17 34.84 32.66 47.53
C ALA A 17 33.58 33.12 46.79
N CYS A 18 33.44 34.44 46.71
CA CYS A 18 32.28 35.19 46.26
C CYS A 18 32.06 35.16 44.75
N GLY A 19 30.78 35.19 44.38
CA GLY A 19 30.16 35.93 43.27
C GLY A 19 30.98 36.27 42.03
N GLN A 20 30.61 35.64 40.92
CA GLN A 20 30.72 36.20 39.58
C GLN A 20 29.48 35.77 38.77
N ASN A 21 28.71 36.75 38.28
CA ASN A 21 27.66 36.56 37.28
C ASN A 21 28.31 36.44 35.89
N PRO A 22 28.05 35.36 35.13
CA PRO A 22 28.22 35.36 33.69
C PRO A 22 26.85 35.47 33.00
N THR A 23 26.65 36.59 32.32
CA THR A 23 26.03 36.73 31.00
C THR A 23 25.19 35.55 30.50
N ALA A 24 23.92 35.85 30.21
CA ALA A 24 23.04 35.03 29.38
C ALA A 24 23.79 34.52 28.13
N SER A 25 24.12 33.24 28.16
CA SER A 25 24.58 32.52 26.98
C SER A 25 23.32 32.06 26.24
N ALA A 26 23.08 32.66 25.07
CA ALA A 26 22.14 32.09 24.11
C ALA A 26 22.53 30.63 23.86
N PRO A 27 21.59 29.67 23.92
CA PRO A 27 21.88 28.36 23.37
C PRO A 27 22.01 28.51 21.85
N THR A 28 23.25 28.29 21.42
CA THR A 28 23.69 27.89 20.09
C THR A 28 22.59 27.25 19.24
N ALA A 29 22.49 27.70 17.99
CA ALA A 29 21.76 27.01 16.95
C ALA A 29 22.15 25.53 16.97
N ALA A 30 21.20 24.66 17.29
CA ALA A 30 21.38 23.24 17.19
C ALA A 30 21.78 22.92 15.75
N ALA A 31 22.81 22.09 15.59
CA ALA A 31 23.04 21.34 14.37
C ALA A 31 21.71 20.67 13.93
N PRO A 32 21.49 20.41 12.62
CA PRO A 32 20.26 19.79 12.16
C PRO A 32 20.02 18.53 12.98
N GLY A 33 18.99 18.57 13.82
CA GLY A 33 18.68 17.51 14.74
C GLY A 33 18.50 16.22 13.96
N THR A 34 19.04 15.13 14.50
CA THR A 34 18.64 13.78 14.12
C THR A 34 17.11 13.76 14.10
N PRO A 35 16.45 13.48 12.96
CA PRO A 35 15.01 13.35 12.96
C PRO A 35 14.64 12.27 13.97
N GLY A 36 13.66 12.53 14.84
CA GLY A 36 12.92 11.41 15.44
C GLY A 36 12.44 10.47 14.33
N PRO A 37 12.06 9.21 14.59
CA PRO A 37 11.72 8.27 13.52
C PRO A 37 10.51 8.80 12.74
N GLY A 38 10.80 9.55 11.68
CA GLY A 38 9.82 10.13 10.78
C GLY A 38 9.24 9.00 9.95
N THR A 39 8.02 9.21 9.47
CA THR A 39 7.40 8.24 8.59
C THR A 39 8.20 8.13 7.29
N LEU A 40 8.22 6.95 6.67
CA LEU A 40 8.88 6.74 5.38
C LEU A 40 8.38 7.73 4.30
N THR A 41 7.14 8.19 4.45
CA THR A 41 6.46 9.11 3.54
C THR A 41 6.46 10.58 4.00
N ALA A 42 7.20 10.92 5.06
CA ALA A 42 7.20 12.27 5.65
C ALA A 42 7.51 13.39 4.62
N ALA A 43 8.34 13.11 3.62
CA ALA A 43 8.67 14.05 2.54
C ALA A 43 7.48 14.41 1.64
N TYR A 44 6.45 13.57 1.56
CA TYR A 44 5.27 13.79 0.73
C TYR A 44 4.09 14.38 1.51
N ALA A 45 4.06 14.26 2.84
CA ALA A 45 2.90 14.59 3.65
C ALA A 45 2.42 16.05 3.57
N GLY A 46 3.29 16.98 3.17
CA GLY A 46 2.98 18.39 2.97
C GLY A 46 2.72 18.80 1.51
N ARG A 47 2.64 17.84 0.58
CA ARG A 47 2.42 18.12 -0.85
C ARG A 47 1.00 18.63 -1.09
N PRO A 48 0.81 19.76 -1.82
CA PRO A 48 -0.51 20.38 -1.99
C PRO A 48 -1.62 19.44 -2.50
N GLU A 49 -1.28 18.51 -3.37
CA GLU A 49 -2.18 17.51 -3.97
C GLU A 49 -2.55 16.34 -3.05
N LEU A 50 -1.89 16.19 -1.90
CA LEU A 50 -2.17 15.15 -0.91
C LEU A 50 -2.88 15.70 0.33
N GLN A 51 -3.33 16.96 0.31
CA GLN A 51 -3.92 17.61 1.49
C GLN A 51 -5.39 17.28 1.72
N ASP A 52 -6.04 16.54 0.81
CA ASP A 52 -7.40 16.08 1.02
C ASP A 52 -7.48 15.04 2.16
N ALA A 53 -8.65 14.90 2.77
CA ALA A 53 -8.84 14.07 3.96
C ALA A 53 -8.52 12.58 3.69
N ASP A 54 -8.78 12.11 2.47
CA ASP A 54 -8.59 10.71 2.07
C ASP A 54 -7.09 10.40 1.96
N SER A 55 -6.34 11.25 1.26
CA SER A 55 -4.88 11.18 1.15
C SER A 55 -4.19 11.25 2.51
N GLN A 56 -4.61 12.18 3.37
CA GLN A 56 -4.05 12.32 4.72
C GLN A 56 -4.36 11.10 5.60
N ALA A 57 -5.55 10.50 5.49
CA ALA A 57 -5.89 9.27 6.19
C ALA A 57 -5.04 8.08 5.72
N ILE A 58 -4.78 7.96 4.43
CA ILE A 58 -3.88 6.94 3.86
C ILE A 58 -2.46 7.12 4.40
N LEU A 59 -1.92 8.35 4.37
CA LEU A 59 -0.59 8.66 4.88
C LEU A 59 -0.48 8.39 6.38
N ALA A 60 -1.50 8.71 7.16
CA ALA A 60 -1.53 8.39 8.60
C ALA A 60 -1.53 6.88 8.86
N ARG A 61 -2.26 6.11 8.05
CA ARG A 61 -2.40 4.65 8.23
C ARG A 61 -1.20 3.86 7.72
N TYR A 62 -0.67 4.22 6.56
CA TYR A 62 0.35 3.46 5.84
C TYR A 62 1.67 4.22 5.66
N GLY A 63 1.86 5.35 6.34
CA GLY A 63 3.01 6.22 6.12
C GLY A 63 4.38 5.59 6.44
N ASN A 64 4.40 4.50 7.21
CA ASN A 64 5.58 3.68 7.51
C ASN A 64 5.72 2.43 6.63
N ASP A 65 4.78 2.21 5.70
CA ASP A 65 4.81 1.05 4.82
C ASP A 65 5.69 1.35 3.58
N PRO A 66 6.72 0.54 3.29
CA PRO A 66 7.57 0.73 2.12
C PRO A 66 6.79 0.65 0.79
N GLY A 67 5.65 -0.05 0.77
CA GLY A 67 4.76 -0.13 -0.40
C GLY A 67 4.09 1.21 -0.71
N LEU A 68 3.65 1.97 0.29
CA LEU A 68 3.10 3.31 0.07
C LEU A 68 4.19 4.27 -0.41
N LEU A 69 5.39 4.20 0.19
CA LEU A 69 6.53 4.97 -0.27
C LEU A 69 6.83 4.69 -1.75
N ALA A 70 6.87 3.42 -2.16
CA ALA A 70 7.08 3.04 -3.55
C ALA A 70 5.97 3.61 -4.46
N ALA A 71 4.70 3.52 -4.05
CA ALA A 71 3.57 4.07 -4.83
C ALA A 71 3.70 5.58 -5.07
N LEU A 72 4.09 6.34 -4.03
CA LEU A 72 4.31 7.78 -4.15
C LEU A 72 5.52 8.09 -5.04
N GLN A 73 6.64 7.37 -4.87
CA GLN A 73 7.82 7.52 -5.73
C GLN A 73 7.50 7.25 -7.20
N GLU A 74 6.65 6.25 -7.49
CA GLU A 74 6.18 5.98 -8.85
C GLU A 74 5.36 7.16 -9.40
N ALA A 75 4.42 7.67 -8.61
CA ALA A 75 3.56 8.79 -9.02
C ALA A 75 4.31 10.12 -9.22
N TYR A 76 5.38 10.36 -8.48
CA TYR A 76 6.23 11.55 -8.64
C TYR A 76 7.34 11.36 -9.68
N GLY A 77 7.41 10.20 -10.35
CA GLY A 77 8.44 9.90 -11.35
C GLY A 77 9.85 9.76 -10.76
N GLU A 78 9.96 9.54 -9.46
CA GLU A 78 11.22 9.31 -8.75
C GLU A 78 11.74 7.87 -8.97
N ARG A 79 10.83 6.96 -9.38
CA ARG A 79 11.15 5.61 -9.84
C ARG A 79 10.21 5.18 -10.97
N PRO A 80 10.61 4.19 -11.80
CA PRO A 80 9.70 3.59 -12.77
C PRO A 80 8.53 2.86 -12.09
N ALA A 81 7.34 2.98 -12.68
CA ALA A 81 6.16 2.25 -12.24
C ALA A 81 6.31 0.74 -12.52
N ASP A 82 6.16 -0.11 -11.50
CA ASP A 82 6.15 -1.56 -11.69
C ASP A 82 4.80 -2.03 -12.26
N MET A 83 4.75 -2.30 -13.55
CA MET A 83 3.54 -2.77 -14.24
C MET A 83 3.56 -4.28 -14.49
N THR A 84 4.38 -5.02 -13.75
CA THR A 84 4.54 -6.48 -13.88
C THR A 84 3.25 -7.19 -13.48
N ARG A 85 2.79 -8.13 -14.31
CA ARG A 85 1.57 -8.90 -14.09
C ARG A 85 1.87 -10.37 -13.84
N PRO A 86 1.02 -11.08 -13.07
CA PRO A 86 1.13 -12.52 -12.94
C PRO A 86 1.02 -13.22 -14.30
N ALA A 87 1.87 -14.22 -14.51
CA ALA A 87 1.84 -15.01 -15.72
C ALA A 87 0.65 -15.99 -15.72
N ALA A 88 -0.14 -15.97 -16.78
CA ALA A 88 -1.19 -16.95 -17.00
C ALA A 88 -0.67 -18.12 -17.87
N PRO A 89 -1.07 -19.38 -17.59
CA PRO A 89 -0.73 -20.50 -18.44
C PRO A 89 -1.23 -20.35 -19.89
N ALA A 90 -0.58 -21.05 -20.81
CA ALA A 90 -1.07 -21.21 -22.18
C ALA A 90 -2.34 -22.06 -22.21
N ILE A 91 -3.21 -21.79 -23.19
CA ILE A 91 -4.36 -22.64 -23.52
C ILE A 91 -3.87 -23.58 -24.61
N THR A 92 -4.04 -24.88 -24.44
CA THR A 92 -3.42 -25.89 -25.30
C THR A 92 -4.43 -26.62 -26.18
N GLY A 93 -5.72 -26.59 -25.85
CA GLY A 93 -6.76 -27.33 -26.57
C GLY A 93 -6.81 -28.82 -26.20
N LEU A 94 -6.04 -29.24 -25.19
CA LEU A 94 -5.89 -30.66 -24.83
C LEU A 94 -6.92 -31.12 -23.79
N ASP A 95 -7.32 -30.22 -22.89
CA ASP A 95 -8.24 -30.53 -21.80
C ASP A 95 -9.07 -29.29 -21.42
N LEU A 96 -10.39 -29.45 -21.41
CA LEU A 96 -11.34 -28.38 -21.11
C LEU A 96 -11.17 -27.81 -19.70
N ALA A 97 -10.83 -28.64 -18.70
CA ALA A 97 -10.68 -28.16 -17.33
C ALA A 97 -9.42 -27.28 -17.19
N SER A 98 -8.29 -27.75 -17.73
CA SER A 98 -7.01 -27.04 -17.76
C SER A 98 -7.10 -25.75 -18.60
N ASP A 99 -7.72 -25.83 -19.77
CA ASP A 99 -7.91 -24.66 -20.64
C ASP A 99 -8.85 -23.63 -20.03
N ARG A 100 -9.92 -24.06 -19.34
CA ARG A 100 -10.80 -23.17 -18.60
C ARG A 100 -10.04 -22.45 -17.48
N LEU A 101 -9.19 -23.16 -16.74
CA LEU A 101 -8.37 -22.56 -15.69
C LEU A 101 -7.35 -21.58 -16.27
N ALA A 102 -6.68 -21.94 -17.36
CA ALA A 102 -5.77 -21.05 -18.08
C ALA A 102 -6.48 -19.80 -18.61
N TYR A 103 -7.70 -19.97 -19.14
CA TYR A 103 -8.56 -18.87 -19.59
C TYR A 103 -8.94 -17.94 -18.43
N ILE A 104 -9.42 -18.48 -17.31
CA ILE A 104 -9.76 -17.68 -16.11
C ILE A 104 -8.56 -16.84 -15.68
N LYS A 105 -7.38 -17.46 -15.55
CA LYS A 105 -6.14 -16.78 -15.14
C LYS A 105 -5.73 -15.69 -16.12
N ARG A 106 -5.85 -15.95 -17.43
CA ARG A 106 -5.54 -14.95 -18.47
C ARG A 106 -6.44 -13.72 -18.38
N VAL A 107 -7.73 -13.92 -18.10
CA VAL A 107 -8.68 -12.81 -17.97
C VAL A 107 -8.50 -12.09 -16.63
N ALA A 108 -8.39 -12.83 -15.53
CA ALA A 108 -8.26 -12.29 -14.18
C ALA A 108 -6.95 -11.52 -13.94
N TRP A 109 -5.86 -11.93 -14.59
CA TRP A 109 -4.54 -11.29 -14.43
C TRP A 109 -4.19 -10.35 -15.58
N GLY A 110 -5.11 -10.19 -16.54
CA GLY A 110 -4.99 -9.31 -17.70
C GLY A 110 -5.30 -7.85 -17.40
N THR A 111 -5.23 -7.02 -18.45
CA THR A 111 -5.57 -5.60 -18.39
C THR A 111 -7.09 -5.39 -18.32
N VAL A 112 -7.52 -4.23 -17.82
CA VAL A 112 -8.93 -3.80 -17.87
C VAL A 112 -9.49 -3.85 -19.31
N ALA A 113 -8.71 -3.41 -20.31
CA ALA A 113 -9.13 -3.44 -21.70
C ALA A 113 -9.34 -4.88 -22.22
N ALA A 114 -8.43 -5.80 -21.88
CA ALA A 114 -8.55 -7.20 -22.25
C ALA A 114 -9.77 -7.85 -21.58
N TYR A 115 -9.98 -7.61 -20.28
CA TYR A 115 -11.17 -8.06 -19.57
C TYR A 115 -12.45 -7.52 -20.22
N ASN A 116 -12.52 -6.24 -20.55
CA ASN A 116 -13.72 -5.64 -21.16
C ASN A 116 -14.07 -6.29 -22.52
N SER A 117 -13.06 -6.65 -23.32
CA SER A 117 -13.27 -7.40 -24.57
C SER A 117 -13.87 -8.78 -24.31
N GLN A 118 -13.35 -9.52 -23.32
CA GLN A 118 -13.88 -10.83 -22.96
C GLN A 118 -15.28 -10.73 -22.34
N TYR A 119 -15.50 -9.73 -21.49
CA TYR A 119 -16.80 -9.44 -20.91
C TYR A 119 -17.82 -9.11 -22.00
N ALA A 120 -17.51 -8.30 -23.01
CA ALA A 120 -18.44 -8.06 -24.12
C ALA A 120 -18.87 -9.37 -24.81
N ASN A 121 -17.93 -10.30 -24.96
CA ASN A 121 -18.13 -11.61 -25.60
C ASN A 121 -18.50 -12.76 -24.62
N ARG A 122 -18.89 -12.46 -23.37
CA ARG A 122 -19.08 -13.48 -22.32
C ARG A 122 -20.01 -14.64 -22.70
N SER A 123 -21.00 -14.40 -23.55
CA SER A 123 -21.93 -15.45 -23.98
C SER A 123 -21.24 -16.52 -24.83
N ALA A 124 -20.41 -16.12 -25.79
CA ALA A 124 -19.65 -17.07 -26.62
C ALA A 124 -18.56 -17.74 -25.78
N VAL A 125 -17.92 -16.99 -24.89
CA VAL A 125 -16.94 -17.54 -23.95
C VAL A 125 -17.58 -18.60 -23.07
N ASN A 126 -18.78 -18.37 -22.52
CA ASN A 126 -19.48 -19.36 -21.69
C ASN A 126 -19.96 -20.58 -22.50
N ALA A 127 -20.16 -20.45 -23.80
CA ALA A 127 -20.42 -21.61 -24.66
C ALA A 127 -19.15 -22.49 -24.81
N GLN A 128 -17.96 -21.87 -24.84
CA GLN A 128 -16.68 -22.58 -24.92
C GLN A 128 -16.20 -23.10 -23.55
N TYR A 129 -16.36 -22.30 -22.50
CA TYR A 129 -15.95 -22.58 -21.13
C TYR A 129 -17.17 -22.42 -20.21
N PRO A 130 -18.03 -23.45 -20.09
CA PRO A 130 -19.25 -23.35 -19.32
C PRO A 130 -18.99 -23.16 -17.82
N GLY A 131 -19.87 -22.37 -17.20
CA GLY A 131 -19.90 -22.15 -15.75
C GLY A 131 -19.00 -21.03 -15.24
N LEU A 132 -18.49 -20.14 -16.10
CA LEU A 132 -17.79 -18.95 -15.61
C LEU A 132 -18.78 -17.92 -15.06
N ASP A 133 -18.46 -17.39 -13.88
CA ASP A 133 -19.20 -16.31 -13.23
C ASP A 133 -18.66 -14.96 -13.72
N TRP A 134 -19.51 -14.20 -14.42
CA TRP A 134 -19.22 -12.87 -14.92
C TRP A 134 -19.91 -11.76 -14.11
N SER A 135 -20.58 -12.11 -13.01
CA SER A 135 -21.15 -11.12 -12.11
C SER A 135 -20.06 -10.23 -11.53
N ARG A 136 -20.40 -8.96 -11.34
CA ARG A 136 -19.50 -7.91 -10.84
C ARG A 136 -20.31 -6.87 -10.11
N ASP A 137 -19.88 -6.54 -8.91
CA ASP A 137 -20.47 -5.53 -8.03
C ASP A 137 -19.57 -4.30 -7.90
N GLY A 138 -18.40 -4.33 -8.54
CA GLY A 138 -17.43 -3.24 -8.53
C GLY A 138 -16.68 -3.22 -7.21
N CYS A 139 -16.16 -2.05 -6.83
CA CYS A 139 -15.31 -1.98 -5.65
C CYS A 139 -16.13 -2.10 -4.36
N SER A 140 -16.00 -3.20 -3.63
CA SER A 140 -16.58 -3.43 -2.31
C SER A 140 -15.71 -2.88 -1.17
N ALA A 141 -15.13 -1.69 -1.36
CA ALA A 141 -14.42 -0.99 -0.29
C ALA A 141 -15.42 -0.48 0.76
N PRO A 142 -15.12 -0.58 2.07
CA PRO A 142 -16.01 -0.09 3.12
C PRO A 142 -16.30 1.40 2.98
N ASP A 143 -17.55 1.81 3.23
CA ASP A 143 -17.89 3.22 3.37
C ASP A 143 -17.14 3.81 4.58
N GLY A 144 -16.58 5.01 4.44
CA GLY A 144 -15.87 5.70 5.53
C GLY A 144 -14.37 5.39 5.65
N VAL A 145 -13.81 4.49 4.82
CA VAL A 145 -12.40 4.61 4.45
C VAL A 145 -12.34 5.60 3.30
N GLY A 146 -12.08 6.86 3.64
CA GLY A 146 -11.94 7.96 2.69
C GLY A 146 -10.93 7.60 1.61
N LEU A 147 -11.43 7.08 0.49
CA LEU A 147 -10.59 6.64 -0.60
C LEU A 147 -11.10 7.14 -1.95
N GLY A 148 -12.04 8.10 -2.04
CA GLY A 148 -12.52 8.90 -3.19
C GLY A 148 -12.62 8.33 -4.62
N TYR A 149 -12.20 7.09 -4.85
CA TYR A 149 -11.72 6.49 -6.09
C TYR A 149 -12.50 5.21 -6.39
N ARG A 150 -13.60 4.95 -5.67
CA ARG A 150 -14.45 3.77 -5.89
C ARG A 150 -14.88 3.67 -7.35
N GLU A 151 -15.35 4.78 -7.92
CA GLU A 151 -15.78 4.82 -9.32
C GLU A 151 -14.60 4.83 -10.30
N ASP A 152 -13.49 5.49 -9.93
CA ASP A 152 -12.26 5.46 -10.71
C ASP A 152 -11.71 4.04 -10.86
N PHE A 153 -11.70 3.25 -9.78
CA PHE A 153 -11.17 1.88 -9.75
C PHE A 153 -12.20 0.81 -10.08
N ARG A 154 -13.48 1.18 -10.27
CA ARG A 154 -14.53 0.24 -10.66
C ARG A 154 -14.15 -0.66 -11.85
N PRO A 155 -13.48 -0.17 -12.91
CA PRO A 155 -13.01 -1.04 -13.98
C PRO A 155 -11.99 -2.09 -13.53
N ALA A 156 -11.07 -1.76 -12.62
CA ALA A 156 -10.10 -2.71 -12.06
C ALA A 156 -10.78 -3.71 -11.11
N CYS A 157 -11.72 -3.25 -10.28
CA CYS A 157 -12.51 -4.10 -9.39
C CYS A 157 -13.33 -5.15 -10.18
N ASN A 158 -13.90 -4.78 -11.33
CA ASN A 158 -14.60 -5.75 -12.18
C ASN A 158 -13.69 -6.90 -12.68
N VAL A 159 -12.40 -6.63 -12.93
CA VAL A 159 -11.43 -7.68 -13.29
C VAL A 159 -11.13 -8.57 -12.07
N HIS A 160 -10.95 -7.95 -10.91
CA HIS A 160 -10.68 -8.62 -9.64
C HIS A 160 -11.84 -9.55 -9.24
N ASP A 161 -13.08 -9.07 -9.32
CA ASP A 161 -14.31 -9.85 -9.06
C ASP A 161 -14.35 -11.13 -9.91
N PHE A 162 -14.05 -11.02 -11.20
CA PHE A 162 -14.01 -12.18 -12.09
C PHE A 162 -12.97 -13.20 -11.63
N GLY A 163 -11.77 -12.75 -11.27
CA GLY A 163 -10.73 -13.63 -10.73
C GLY A 163 -11.17 -14.32 -9.44
N TYR A 164 -11.70 -13.57 -8.48
CA TYR A 164 -12.15 -14.09 -7.19
C TYR A 164 -13.28 -15.11 -7.34
N ARG A 165 -14.34 -14.75 -8.07
CA ARG A 165 -15.53 -15.60 -8.24
C ARG A 165 -15.21 -16.93 -8.91
N ASN A 166 -14.31 -16.92 -9.89
CA ASN A 166 -13.97 -18.12 -10.64
C ASN A 166 -12.83 -18.93 -10.00
N LEU A 167 -11.74 -18.31 -9.56
CA LEU A 167 -10.60 -19.05 -8.98
C LEU A 167 -10.95 -19.66 -7.62
N LYS A 168 -11.85 -19.05 -6.84
CA LYS A 168 -12.43 -19.68 -5.64
C LYS A 168 -13.10 -21.02 -5.91
N VAL A 169 -13.70 -21.18 -7.09
CA VAL A 169 -14.44 -22.39 -7.47
C VAL A 169 -13.52 -23.38 -8.18
N TYR A 170 -12.73 -22.91 -9.14
CA TYR A 170 -11.97 -23.78 -10.04
C TYR A 170 -10.55 -24.10 -9.54
N GLN A 171 -9.94 -23.26 -8.68
CA GLN A 171 -8.64 -23.55 -8.05
C GLN A 171 -8.37 -22.62 -6.86
N ARG A 172 -8.98 -22.92 -5.69
CA ARG A 172 -8.84 -22.10 -4.49
C ARG A 172 -7.48 -22.29 -3.82
N THR A 173 -6.55 -21.38 -4.09
CA THR A 173 -5.23 -21.33 -3.46
C THR A 173 -4.87 -19.89 -3.09
N ASP A 174 -4.09 -19.72 -2.02
CA ASP A 174 -3.56 -18.40 -1.67
C ASP A 174 -2.72 -17.81 -2.80
N ALA A 175 -1.96 -18.64 -3.52
CA ALA A 175 -1.18 -18.17 -4.67
C ALA A 175 -2.05 -17.52 -5.75
N ASN A 176 -3.22 -18.10 -6.07
CA ASN A 176 -4.14 -17.53 -7.04
C ASN A 176 -4.82 -16.25 -6.51
N ARG A 177 -5.14 -16.21 -5.21
CA ARG A 177 -5.67 -15.01 -4.55
C ARG A 177 -4.67 -13.85 -4.64
N LEU A 178 -3.45 -14.07 -4.16
CA LEU A 178 -2.38 -13.08 -4.17
C LEU A 178 -2.04 -12.61 -5.59
N ALA A 179 -1.99 -13.51 -6.57
CA ALA A 179 -1.80 -13.12 -7.97
C ALA A 179 -2.96 -12.22 -8.48
N THR A 180 -4.19 -12.51 -8.08
CA THR A 180 -5.35 -11.69 -8.46
C THR A 180 -5.30 -10.31 -7.80
N ASP A 181 -4.85 -10.22 -6.55
CA ASP A 181 -4.61 -8.96 -5.85
C ASP A 181 -3.48 -8.13 -6.51
N ASP A 182 -2.39 -8.78 -6.93
CA ASP A 182 -1.31 -8.12 -7.70
C ASP A 182 -1.82 -7.53 -9.02
N ALA A 183 -2.57 -8.32 -9.79
CA ALA A 183 -3.15 -7.84 -11.04
C ALA A 183 -4.13 -6.68 -10.84
N PHE A 184 -4.89 -6.70 -9.73
CA PHE A 184 -5.77 -5.61 -9.34
C PHE A 184 -4.98 -4.32 -9.06
N TYR A 185 -3.89 -4.40 -8.30
CA TYR A 185 -3.05 -3.23 -8.04
C TYR A 185 -2.47 -2.65 -9.34
N VAL A 186 -1.93 -3.49 -10.21
CA VAL A 186 -1.38 -3.05 -11.50
C VAL A 186 -2.45 -2.40 -12.39
N ASN A 187 -3.68 -2.92 -12.36
CA ASN A 187 -4.80 -2.31 -13.08
C ASN A 187 -5.17 -0.93 -12.51
N MET A 188 -5.17 -0.76 -11.19
CA MET A 188 -5.40 0.56 -10.56
C MET A 188 -4.28 1.54 -10.89
N LYS A 189 -3.01 1.13 -10.84
CA LYS A 189 -1.88 1.98 -11.25
C LYS A 189 -1.99 2.45 -12.70
N GLY A 190 -2.44 1.57 -13.61
CA GLY A 190 -2.71 1.95 -14.99
C GLY A 190 -3.80 3.00 -15.15
N ILE A 191 -4.82 2.99 -14.28
CA ILE A 191 -5.86 4.03 -14.24
C ILE A 191 -5.26 5.34 -13.71
N CYS A 192 -4.41 5.27 -12.68
CA CYS A 192 -3.77 6.44 -12.09
C CYS A 192 -2.80 7.13 -13.04
N ALA A 193 -2.00 6.37 -13.80
CA ALA A 193 -1.05 6.90 -14.77
C ALA A 193 -1.69 7.71 -15.93
N ALA A 194 -3.00 7.58 -16.12
CA ALA A 194 -3.75 8.37 -17.11
C ALA A 194 -4.28 9.70 -16.53
N LYS A 195 -4.12 9.95 -15.23
CA LYS A 195 -4.57 11.19 -14.58
C LYS A 195 -3.55 12.31 -14.78
N SER A 196 -3.96 13.54 -14.52
CA SER A 196 -3.03 14.68 -14.53
C SER A 196 -2.03 14.56 -13.37
N TRP A 197 -0.89 15.23 -13.50
CA TRP A 197 0.17 15.25 -12.48
C TRP A 197 -0.34 15.58 -11.06
N TYR A 198 -1.38 16.43 -10.94
CA TYR A 198 -1.96 16.82 -9.65
C TYR A 198 -2.88 15.74 -9.06
N LYS A 199 -3.49 14.89 -9.89
CA LYS A 199 -4.40 13.82 -9.44
C LYS A 199 -3.74 12.44 -9.38
N GLU A 200 -2.55 12.31 -9.93
CA GLU A 200 -1.82 11.05 -10.01
C GLU A 200 -1.31 10.60 -8.63
N PRO A 201 -0.58 11.40 -7.83
CA PRO A 201 -0.13 11.00 -6.49
C PRO A 201 -1.23 10.53 -5.53
N PRO A 202 -2.35 11.28 -5.34
CA PRO A 202 -3.42 10.79 -4.47
C PRO A 202 -4.07 9.51 -5.03
N CYS A 203 -4.12 9.33 -6.35
CA CYS A 203 -4.62 8.09 -6.96
C CYS A 203 -3.72 6.89 -6.65
N TYR A 204 -2.40 7.02 -6.76
CA TYR A 204 -1.48 5.93 -6.42
C TYR A 204 -1.54 5.59 -4.92
N ALA A 205 -1.64 6.59 -4.05
CA ALA A 205 -1.85 6.38 -2.63
C ALA A 205 -3.14 5.59 -2.36
N ALA A 206 -4.24 5.96 -3.02
CA ALA A 206 -5.50 5.23 -2.92
C ALA A 206 -5.38 3.80 -3.49
N ALA A 207 -4.79 3.62 -4.68
CA ALA A 207 -4.57 2.31 -5.29
C ALA A 207 -3.83 1.36 -4.34
N TYR A 208 -2.81 1.87 -3.65
CA TYR A 208 -2.08 1.11 -2.64
C TYR A 208 -2.97 0.74 -1.44
N ALA A 209 -3.79 1.68 -0.95
CA ALA A 209 -4.72 1.39 0.15
C ALA A 209 -5.79 0.34 -0.22
N TYR A 210 -6.34 0.38 -1.43
CA TYR A 210 -7.26 -0.65 -1.95
C TYR A 210 -6.58 -2.02 -2.04
N TYR A 211 -5.35 -2.04 -2.55
CA TYR A 211 -4.54 -3.26 -2.63
C TYR A 211 -4.29 -3.87 -1.24
N GLN A 212 -3.91 -3.06 -0.24
CA GLN A 212 -3.76 -3.54 1.14
C GLN A 212 -5.09 -4.03 1.73
N GLY A 213 -6.21 -3.41 1.37
CA GLY A 213 -7.55 -3.86 1.75
C GLY A 213 -7.82 -5.31 1.32
N VAL A 214 -7.58 -5.65 0.06
CA VAL A 214 -7.77 -7.03 -0.43
C VAL A 214 -6.71 -7.99 0.09
N ARG A 215 -5.47 -7.53 0.31
CA ARG A 215 -4.40 -8.36 0.86
C ARG A 215 -4.69 -8.85 2.27
N LEU A 216 -5.21 -7.98 3.12
CA LEU A 216 -5.49 -8.25 4.53
C LEU A 216 -6.86 -8.89 4.73
N GLY A 217 -7.89 -8.47 3.97
CA GLY A 217 -9.28 -8.92 4.17
C GLY A 217 -9.78 -10.00 3.20
N GLY A 218 -9.07 -10.22 2.08
CA GLY A 218 -9.56 -11.01 0.96
C GLY A 218 -9.66 -12.52 1.21
N SER A 219 -9.03 -13.06 2.25
CA SER A 219 -9.05 -14.49 2.57
C SER A 219 -10.45 -15.02 2.93
N SER A 220 -11.28 -14.19 3.56
CA SER A 220 -12.65 -14.56 3.91
C SER A 220 -13.58 -14.62 2.69
N SER A 221 -13.31 -13.77 1.70
CA SER A 221 -14.10 -13.65 0.47
C SER A 221 -13.64 -14.61 -0.63
N PHE A 222 -12.37 -15.02 -0.63
CA PHE A 222 -11.75 -15.93 -1.60
C PHE A 222 -11.81 -17.38 -1.13
#